data_AF-A0A1B8TR85-F1
#
_entry.id   AF-A0A1B8TR85-F1
#
_cell.length_a   1.000
_cell.length_b   1.000
_cell.length_c   1.000
_cell.angle_alpha   90.00
_cell.angle_beta   90.00
_cell.angle_gamma   90.00
#
_symmetry.space_group_name_H-M   'P 1'
#
loop_
_entity.id
_entity.type
_entity.pdbx_description
1 polymer ?
#
loop_
_entity_poly.entity_id
_entity_poly.type
_entity_poly.pdbx_seq_one_letter_code
_entity_poly.pdbx_strand_id
1 'polypeptide(L)' 'MVAKDVYNIAKALSKKELYSLYNMLKSDMNTENSKLKTKPKLPDFTMQDGLRYLLENQIKK' A
#
# COMPACT_ATOMS: atom_id res chain seq x y z
N MET A 1 20.84 11.04 2.13
CA MET A 1 20.27 12.23 1.46
C MET A 1 19.06 12.67 2.25
N VAL A 2 18.97 13.95 2.60
CA VAL A 2 17.81 14.52 3.30
C VAL A 2 16.78 14.96 2.26
N ALA A 3 15.49 14.96 2.59
CA ALA A 3 14.42 15.43 1.69
C ALA A 3 14.69 16.82 1.10
N LYS A 4 15.39 17.67 1.85
CA LYS A 4 15.82 19.01 1.43
C LYS A 4 16.80 18.98 0.25
N ASP A 5 17.73 18.03 0.24
CA ASP A 5 18.71 17.88 -0.83
C ASP A 5 18.02 17.47 -2.14
N VAL A 6 17.09 16.52 -2.05
CA VAL A 6 16.28 16.04 -3.18
C VAL A 6 15.44 17.19 -3.77
N TYR A 7 14.80 17.98 -2.92
CA TYR A 7 14.02 19.15 -3.35
C TYR A 7 14.88 20.20 -4.06
N ASN A 8 16.06 20.50 -3.53
CA ASN A 8 16.97 21.48 -4.13
C ASN A 8 17.46 21.03 -5.51
N ILE A 9 17.76 19.74 -5.67
CA ILE A 9 18.15 19.15 -6.97
C ILE A 9 16.98 19.21 -7.95
N ALA A 10 15.77 18.81 -7.54
CA ALA A 10 14.57 18.87 -8.37
C ALA A 10 14.24 20.30 -8.83
N LYS A 11 14.46 21.29 -7.95
CA LYS A 11 14.23 22.71 -8.24
C LYS A 11 15.25 23.31 -9.22
N ALA A 12 16.46 22.77 -9.27
CA ALA A 12 17.52 23.23 -10.16
C ALA A 12 17.37 22.72 -11.60
N LEU A 13 16.58 21.65 -11.82
CA LEU A 13 16.33 21.06 -13.13
C LEU A 13 15.36 21.91 -13.98
N SER A 14 15.59 21.95 -15.30
CA SER A 14 14.60 22.52 -16.21
C SER A 14 13.35 21.63 -16.29
N LYS A 15 12.20 22.20 -16.67
CA LYS A 15 10.95 21.42 -16.80
C LYS A 15 11.11 20.16 -17.64
N LYS A 16 11.85 20.23 -18.75
CA LYS A 16 12.08 19.09 -19.65
C LYS A 16 12.89 17.98 -18.98
N GLU A 17 13.96 18.34 -18.29
CA GLU A 17 14.82 17.38 -17.61
C GLU A 17 14.12 16.74 -16.41
N LEU A 18 13.30 17.52 -15.68
CA LEU A 18 12.47 16.99 -14.61
C LEU A 18 11.46 15.95 -15.13
N TYR A 19 10.80 16.21 -16.26
CA TYR A 19 9.91 15.23 -16.90
C TYR A 19 10.66 13.98 -17.37
N SER A 20 11.86 14.15 -17.92
CA SER A 20 12.69 13.03 -18.36
C SER A 20 13.12 12.16 -17.18
N LEU A 21 13.59 12.76 -16.09
CA LEU A 21 13.96 12.09 -14.85
C LEU A 21 12.77 11.37 -14.22
N TYR A 22 11.61 12.02 -14.17
CA TYR A 22 10.37 11.41 -13.68
C TYR A 22 10.00 10.16 -14.50
N ASN A 23 10.09 10.23 -15.82
CA ASN A 23 9.76 9.09 -16.67
C ASN A 23 10.74 7.92 -16.49
N MET A 24 12.04 8.19 -16.32
CA MET A 24 13.05 7.15 -16.02
C MET A 24 12.80 6.50 -14.66
N LEU A 25 12.54 7.30 -13.62
CA LEU A 25 12.25 6.78 -12.29
C LEU A 25 10.92 6.02 -12.27
N LYS A 26 9.91 6.49 -13.01
CA LYS A 26 8.61 5.84 -13.09
C LYS A 26 8.71 4.44 -13.70
N SER A 27 9.55 4.24 -14.73
CA SER A 27 9.77 2.90 -15.30
C SER A 27 10.46 1.97 -14.31
N ASP A 28 11.41 2.48 -13.52
CA ASP A 28 12.15 1.68 -12.53
C ASP A 28 11.28 1.35 -11.30
N MET A 29 10.42 2.28 -10.89
CA MET A 29 9.45 2.09 -9.79
C MET A 29 8.25 1.21 -10.16
N ASN A 30 8.03 0.96 -11.46
CA ASN A 30 6.99 0.05 -11.94
C ASN A 30 7.35 -1.44 -11.77
N THR A 31 8.44 -1.76 -11.05
CA THR A 31 8.92 -3.13 -10.82
C THR A 31 7.93 -4.00 -10.06
N GLU A 32 7.04 -3.41 -9.29
CA GLU A 32 5.99 -4.15 -8.61
C GLU A 32 4.69 -3.88 -9.36
N ASN A 33 4.33 -4.83 -10.22
CA ASN A 33 2.92 -5.16 -10.38
C ASN A 33 2.36 -5.22 -8.96
N SER A 34 1.70 -4.14 -8.51
CA SER A 34 0.93 -4.14 -7.27
C SER A 34 -0.28 -5.01 -7.55
N LYS A 35 -0.04 -6.31 -7.69
CA LYS A 35 -1.00 -7.34 -7.39
C LYS A 35 -1.21 -7.16 -5.90
N LEU A 36 -2.06 -6.19 -5.55
CA LEU A 36 -2.80 -6.20 -4.30
C LEU A 36 -3.34 -7.62 -4.24
N LYS A 37 -2.65 -8.50 -3.50
CA LYS A 37 -3.03 -9.89 -3.38
C LYS A 37 -4.48 -9.82 -2.97
N THR A 38 -5.36 -10.31 -3.82
CA THR A 38 -6.79 -10.39 -3.52
C THR A 38 -6.86 -11.00 -2.13
N LYS A 39 -7.35 -10.23 -1.16
CA LYS A 39 -7.46 -10.73 0.21
C LYS A 39 -8.19 -12.06 0.10
N PRO A 40 -7.69 -13.15 0.71
CA PRO A 40 -8.42 -14.40 0.70
C PRO A 40 -9.83 -14.08 1.17
N LYS A 41 -10.85 -14.50 0.40
CA LYS A 41 -12.24 -14.32 0.82
C LYS A 41 -12.32 -14.86 2.24
N LEU A 42 -12.62 -13.99 3.20
CA LEU A 42 -12.88 -14.47 4.55
C LEU A 42 -14.05 -15.45 4.45
N PRO A 43 -14.08 -16.53 5.24
CA PRO A 43 -15.25 -17.38 5.31
C PRO A 43 -16.47 -16.51 5.64
N ASP A 44 -17.62 -16.85 5.05
CA ASP A 44 -18.86 -16.14 5.27
C ASP A 44 -19.26 -16.30 6.74
N PHE A 45 -18.80 -15.38 7.58
CA PHE A 45 -19.05 -15.41 9.01
C PHE A 45 -20.52 -15.04 9.23
N THR A 46 -21.34 -16.05 9.53
CA THR A 46 -22.77 -15.85 9.71
C THR A 46 -23.06 -15.27 11.08
N MET A 47 -24.25 -14.69 11.24
CA MET A 47 -24.72 -14.19 12.54
C MET A 47 -24.73 -15.30 13.61
N GLN A 48 -24.99 -16.55 13.21
CA GLN A 48 -25.00 -17.71 14.10
C GLN A 48 -23.59 -18.05 14.62
N ASP A 49 -22.58 -17.95 13.76
CA ASP A 49 -21.18 -18.11 14.14
C ASP A 49 -20.73 -17.02 15.10
N GLY A 50 -21.22 -15.79 14.90
CA GLY A 50 -21.05 -14.65 15.81
C GLY A 50 -21.60 -14.93 17.20
N LEU A 51 -22.85 -15.39 17.28
CA LEU A 51 -23.48 -15.73 18.56
C LEU A 51 -22.74 -16.86 19.26
N ARG A 52 -22.35 -17.90 18.54
CA ARG A 52 -21.59 -19.03 19.11
C ARG A 52 -20.23 -18.59 19.64
N TYR A 53 -19.50 -17.76 18.89
CA TYR A 53 -18.22 -17.21 19.33
C TYR A 53 -18.34 -16.37 20.60
N LEU A 54 -19.37 -15.52 20.68
CA LEU A 54 -19.60 -14.70 21.87
C LEU A 54 -19.95 -15.56 23.09
N LEU A 55 -20.82 -16.57 22.92
CA LEU A 55 -21.20 -17.49 24.00
C LEU A 55 -20.01 -18.32 24.47
N GLU A 56 -19.21 -18.89 23.57
CA GLU A 56 -18.06 -19.72 23.91
C GLU A 56 -16.98 -18.94 24.69
N ASN A 57 -16.79 -17.65 24.39
CA ASN A 57 -15.76 -16.82 25.06
C ASN A 57 -16.27 -16.12 26.33
N GLN A 58 -17.57 -15.87 26.46
CA GLN A 58 -18.15 -15.26 27.66
C GLN A 58 -18.48 -16.30 28.76
N ILE A 59 -18.82 -17.53 28.37
CA ILE A 59 -19.20 -18.60 29.33
C ILE A 59 -17.96 -19.35 29.86
N LYS A 60 -16.83 -19.36 29.13
CA LYS A 60 -15.58 -20.01 29.56
C LYS A 60 -14.67 -19.15 30.45
N LYS A 61 -15.16 -18.02 30.97
CA LYS A 61 -14.41 -17.16 31.88
C LYS A 61 -14.62 -17.55 33.34
#